data_AF-A0A9E8ZEK7-F1
#
_entry.id   AF-A0A9E8ZEK7-F1
#
_cell.length_a   1.000
_cell.length_b   1.000
_cell.length_c   1.000
_cell.angle_alpha   90.00
_cell.angle_beta   90.00
_cell.angle_gamma   90.00
#
_symmetry.space_group_name_H-M   'P 1'
#
loop_
_entity.id
_entity.type
_entity.pdbx_description
1 polymer ?
#
loop_
_entity_poly.entity_id
_entity_poly.type
_entity_poly.pdbx_seq_one_letter_code
_entity_poly.pdbx_strand_id
1 'polypeptide(L)'
;MVQTLQTRNVTLRDLIEKFQMQLVRDEQFLPKWQSRLPNLSEFEKQVLNKVKVGYFNLVADPPVLEKPMQLAIVALILFLEGFYLPPFL
;
A
#
# COMPACT_ATOMS: atom_id res chain seq x y z
N MET A 1 19.37 -26.32 -12.42
CA MET A 1 18.12 -26.62 -11.69
C MET A 1 17.34 -25.32 -11.54
N VAL A 2 16.06 -25.30 -11.89
CA VAL A 2 15.18 -24.12 -11.69
C VAL A 2 14.53 -24.25 -10.31
N GLN A 3 14.66 -23.24 -9.46
CA GLN A 3 13.95 -23.19 -8.18
C GLN A 3 12.60 -22.49 -8.38
N THR A 4 11.50 -23.19 -8.10
CA THR A 4 10.15 -22.65 -8.17
C THR A 4 9.70 -22.17 -6.78
N LEU A 5 9.32 -20.90 -6.67
CA LEU A 5 8.73 -20.36 -5.45
C LEU A 5 7.21 -20.40 -5.53
N GLN A 6 6.56 -20.90 -4.47
CA GLN A 6 5.10 -20.90 -4.35
C GLN A 6 4.62 -19.47 -4.10
N THR A 7 3.70 -18.96 -4.92
CA THR A 7 3.24 -17.56 -4.87
C THR A 7 2.81 -17.09 -3.48
N ARG A 8 2.16 -17.96 -2.69
CA ARG A 8 1.74 -17.68 -1.30
C ARG A 8 2.89 -17.40 -0.32
N ASN A 9 4.10 -17.79 -0.67
CA ASN A 9 5.30 -17.63 0.14
C ASN A 9 6.26 -16.56 -0.43
N VAL A 10 5.92 -15.95 -1.56
CA VAL A 10 6.76 -14.94 -2.20
C VAL A 10 6.58 -13.61 -1.49
N THR A 11 7.70 -13.06 -1.01
CA THR A 11 7.76 -11.76 -0.34
C THR A 11 8.27 -10.69 -1.31
N LEU A 12 8.07 -9.41 -0.99
CA LEU A 12 8.67 -8.32 -1.78
C LEU A 12 10.21 -8.42 -1.80
N ARG A 13 10.79 -8.87 -0.68
CA ARG A 13 12.22 -9.12 -0.56
C ARG A 13 12.69 -10.24 -1.50
N ASP A 14 11.95 -11.34 -1.62
CA ASP A 14 12.26 -12.40 -2.58
C ASP A 14 12.26 -11.90 -4.03
N LEU A 15 11.29 -11.05 -4.39
CA LEU A 15 11.23 -10.44 -5.73
C LEU A 15 12.47 -9.60 -6.02
N ILE A 16 12.94 -8.82 -5.04
CA ILE A 16 14.12 -7.98 -5.20
C ILE A 16 15.41 -8.82 -5.22
N GLU A 17 15.61 -9.70 -4.25
CA GLU A 17 16.88 -10.41 -4.06
C GLU A 17 17.06 -11.57 -5.06
N LYS A 18 15.99 -12.32 -5.36
CA LYS A 18 16.07 -13.56 -6.19
C LYS A 18 15.73 -13.32 -7.65
N PHE A 19 14.83 -12.38 -7.94
CA PHE A 19 14.40 -12.06 -9.30
C PHE A 19 14.97 -10.73 -9.81
N GLN A 20 15.80 -10.05 -9.01
CA GLN A 20 16.42 -8.77 -9.35
C GLN A 20 15.38 -7.69 -9.72
N MET A 21 14.16 -7.80 -9.21
CA MET A 21 13.12 -6.82 -9.45
C MET A 21 13.43 -5.53 -8.69
N GLN A 22 13.02 -4.40 -9.27
CA GLN A 22 13.17 -3.10 -8.65
C GLN A 22 11.82 -2.59 -8.18
N LEU A 23 11.76 -2.11 -6.94
CA LEU A 23 10.60 -1.41 -6.42
C LEU A 23 10.61 0.04 -6.95
N VAL A 24 9.79 0.32 -7.96
CA VAL A 24 9.65 1.68 -8.49
C VAL A 24 8.66 2.48 -7.63
N ARG A 25 9.14 3.57 -7.02
CA ARG A 25 8.31 4.51 -6.23
C ARG A 25 8.04 5.83 -6.95
N ASP A 26 8.55 5.95 -8.17
CA ASP A 26 8.33 7.12 -9.01
C ASP A 26 6.84 7.26 -9.33
N GLU A 27 6.29 8.42 -8.99
CA GLU A 27 4.90 8.77 -9.26
C GLU A 27 4.65 8.82 -10.78
N GLN A 28 5.66 9.12 -11.59
CA GLN A 28 5.54 9.15 -13.04
C GLN A 28 5.53 7.77 -13.70
N PHE A 29 5.73 6.68 -12.95
CA PHE A 29 5.75 5.33 -13.48
C PHE A 29 4.38 4.87 -14.01
N LEU A 30 3.29 5.30 -13.36
CA LEU A 30 1.91 5.00 -13.75
C LEU A 30 1.06 6.28 -13.83
N PRO A 31 1.35 7.19 -14.77
CA PRO A 31 0.74 8.52 -14.80
C PRO A 31 -0.77 8.44 -15.07
N LYS A 32 -1.24 7.39 -15.75
CA LYS A 32 -2.66 7.15 -16.00
C LYS A 32 -3.48 7.03 -14.72
N TRP A 33 -2.91 6.46 -13.66
CA TRP A 33 -3.59 6.27 -12.37
C TRP A 33 -3.75 7.57 -11.59
N GLN A 34 -3.02 8.62 -11.98
CA GLN A 34 -3.11 9.95 -11.37
C GLN A 34 -4.10 10.86 -12.09
N SER A 35 -4.66 10.41 -13.21
CA SER A 35 -5.70 11.16 -13.89
C SER A 35 -7.01 11.06 -13.12
N ARG A 36 -7.71 12.20 -12.96
CA ARG A 36 -9.04 12.30 -12.33
C ARG A 36 -9.10 11.87 -10.86
N LEU A 37 -8.02 12.08 -10.10
CA LEU A 37 -8.06 11.91 -8.65
C LEU A 37 -8.90 13.01 -7.98
N PRO A 38 -9.57 12.72 -6.85
CA PRO A 38 -10.21 13.74 -6.04
C PRO A 38 -9.18 14.75 -5.54
N ASN A 39 -9.60 15.99 -5.34
CA ASN A 39 -8.76 16.99 -4.70
C ASN A 39 -8.62 16.65 -3.22
N LEU A 40 -7.38 16.46 -2.77
CA LEU A 40 -7.04 16.23 -1.37
C LEU A 40 -6.53 17.52 -0.74
N SER A 41 -6.96 17.79 0.48
CA SER A 41 -6.36 18.78 1.36
C SER A 41 -4.91 18.41 1.71
N GLU A 42 -4.13 19.41 2.13
CA GLU A 42 -2.74 19.17 2.56
C GLU A 42 -2.66 18.21 3.77
N PHE A 43 -3.67 18.25 4.64
CA PHE A 43 -3.76 17.32 5.77
C PHE A 43 -3.96 15.87 5.30
N GLU A 44 -4.92 15.62 4.41
CA GLU A 44 -5.18 14.28 3.88
C GLU A 44 -3.95 13.73 3.16
N LYS A 45 -3.26 14.55 2.36
CA LYS A 45 -2.00 14.16 1.71
C LYS A 45 -0.94 13.74 2.71
N GLN A 46 -0.75 14.49 3.79
CA GLN A 46 0.22 14.15 4.83
C GLN A 46 -0.12 12.82 5.52
N VAL A 47 -1.39 12.57 5.81
CA VAL A 47 -1.84 11.31 6.41
C VAL A 47 -1.62 10.15 5.43
N LEU A 48 -2.06 10.28 4.18
CA LEU A 48 -1.92 9.24 3.16
C LEU A 48 -0.44 8.92 2.87
N ASN A 49 0.45 9.92 2.89
CA ASN A 49 1.89 9.70 2.77
C ASN A 49 2.45 8.84 3.91
N LYS A 50 2.02 9.06 5.16
CA LYS A 50 2.42 8.22 6.30
C LYS A 50 1.87 6.80 6.18
N VAL A 51 0.61 6.64 5.77
CA VAL A 51 -0.01 5.33 5.51
C VAL A 51 0.75 4.55 4.44
N LYS A 52 1.11 5.21 3.33
CA LYS A 52 1.91 4.63 2.23
C LYS A 52 3.25 4.10 2.75
N VAL A 53 3.98 4.87 3.56
CA VAL A 53 5.24 4.42 4.18
C VAL A 53 5.02 3.23 5.10
N GLY A 54 3.99 3.29 5.96
CA GLY A 54 3.63 2.20 6.88
C GLY A 54 3.33 0.89 6.16
N TYR A 55 2.54 0.94 5.07
CA TYR A 55 2.26 -0.21 4.22
C TYR A 55 3.52 -0.87 3.68
N PHE A 56 4.44 -0.09 3.10
CA PHE A 56 5.67 -0.65 2.53
C PHE A 56 6.57 -1.28 3.60
N ASN A 57 6.63 -0.71 4.80
CA ASN A 57 7.38 -1.29 5.91
C ASN A 57 6.78 -2.62 6.36
N LEU A 58 5.45 -2.73 6.41
CA LEU A 58 4.77 -3.97 6.77
C LEU A 58 5.02 -5.05 5.69
N VAL A 59 4.85 -4.72 4.41
CA VAL A 59 4.96 -5.69 3.30
C VAL A 59 6.40 -6.12 3.02
N ALA A 60 7.40 -5.31 3.38
CA ALA A 60 8.80 -5.62 3.14
C ALA A 60 9.31 -6.82 3.96
N ASP A 61 8.71 -7.10 5.13
CA ASP A 61 9.15 -8.18 6.02
C ASP A 61 7.94 -8.95 6.59
N PRO A 62 7.42 -9.96 5.86
CA PRO A 62 6.27 -10.75 6.30
C PRO A 62 6.62 -11.67 7.48
N PRO A 63 5.63 -12.08 8.32
CA PRO A 63 4.28 -12.45 7.92
C PRO A 63 3.24 -11.36 8.23
N VAL A 64 2.83 -10.58 7.23
CA VAL A 64 1.75 -9.62 7.44
C VAL A 64 0.43 -10.36 7.57
N LEU A 65 -0.09 -10.37 8.79
CA LEU A 65 -1.45 -10.80 9.08
C LEU A 65 -2.43 -9.77 8.47
N GLU A 66 -3.50 -10.25 7.86
CA GLU A 66 -4.56 -9.46 7.24
C GLU A 66 -5.10 -8.33 8.15
N LYS A 67 -5.15 -8.58 9.46
CA LYS A 67 -5.65 -7.65 10.49
C LYS A 67 -4.82 -6.35 10.62
N PRO A 68 -3.48 -6.38 10.79
CA PRO A 68 -2.65 -5.19 10.71
C PRO A 68 -2.86 -4.34 9.45
N MET A 69 -3.06 -4.95 8.28
CA MET A 69 -3.37 -4.20 7.05
C MET A 69 -4.71 -3.49 7.12
N GLN A 70 -5.76 -4.18 7.59
CA GLN A 70 -7.09 -3.59 7.74
C GLN A 70 -7.06 -2.36 8.65
N LEU A 71 -6.35 -2.45 9.79
CA LEU A 71 -6.27 -1.35 10.76
C LEU A 71 -5.35 -0.21 10.28
N ALA A 72 -4.19 -0.53 9.72
CA ALA A 72 -3.19 0.48 9.37
C ALA A 72 -3.49 1.23 8.06
N ILE A 73 -4.40 0.71 7.22
CA ILE A 73 -4.63 1.27 5.88
C ILE A 73 -6.11 1.51 5.67
N VAL A 74 -6.94 0.46 5.73
CA VAL A 74 -8.36 0.55 5.38
C VAL A 74 -9.10 1.48 6.33
N ALA A 75 -8.92 1.30 7.64
CA ALA A 75 -9.59 2.13 8.64
C ALA A 75 -9.20 3.62 8.52
N LEU A 76 -7.93 3.94 8.23
CA LEU A 76 -7.49 5.33 8.08
C LEU A 76 -8.06 5.99 6.82
N ILE A 77 -8.15 5.27 5.71
CA ILE A 77 -8.78 5.79 4.48
C ILE A 77 -10.27 6.05 4.71
N LEU A 78 -10.98 5.08 5.29
CA LEU A 78 -12.41 5.23 5.61
C LEU A 78 -12.66 6.40 6.57
N PHE A 79 -11.73 6.62 7.51
CA PHE A 79 -11.80 7.75 8.43
C PHE A 79 -11.64 9.10 7.72
N LEU A 80 -10.67 9.23 6.81
CA LEU A 80 -10.46 10.46 6.03
C LEU A 80 -11.69 10.80 5.18
N GLU A 81 -12.30 9.80 4.56
CA GLU A 81 -13.51 9.96 3.73
C GLU A 81 -14.81 10.12 4.56
N GLY A 82 -14.71 10.15 5.89
CA GLY A 82 -15.87 10.39 6.75
C GLY A 82 -16.87 9.23 6.79
N PHE A 83 -16.49 8.00 6.42
CA PHE A 83 -17.40 6.83 6.45
C PHE A 83 -17.94 6.51 7.86
N TYR A 84 -17.28 6.99 8.90
CA TYR A 84 -17.72 6.84 10.28
C TYR A 84 -18.58 8.03 10.78
N LEU A 85 -18.95 8.94 9.89
CA LEU A 85 -19.81 10.09 10.18
C LEU A 85 -21.21 9.89 9.58
N PRO A 86 -22.28 10.41 10.23
CA PRO A 86 -23.63 10.30 9.70
C PRO A 86 -23.85 11.20 8.46
N PRO A 87 -24.75 10.81 7.53
CA PRO A 87 -25.48 9.54 7.52
C PRO A 87 -24.55 8.39 7.12
N PHE A 88 -24.59 7.29 7.89
CA PHE A 88 -23.86 6.08 7.54
C PHE A 88 -24.43 5.53 6.22
N LEU A 89 -23.57 5.31 5.22
CA LEU A 89 -23.93 4.71 3.93
C LEU A 89 -24.41 3.27 4.09
#